data_AF-A0A6V7V5T0-F1
#
_entry.id   AF-A0A6V7V5T0-F1
#
_cell.length_a   1.000
_cell.length_b   1.000
_cell.length_c   1.000
_cell.angle_alpha   90.00
_cell.angle_beta   90.00
_cell.angle_gamma   90.00
#
_symmetry.space_group_name_H-M   'P 1'
#
loop_
_entity.id
_entity.type
_entity.pdbx_description
1 polymer ?
#
loop_
_entity_poly.entity_id
_entity_poly.type
_entity_poly.pdbx_seq_one_letter_code
_entity_poly.pdbx_strand_id
1 'polypeptide(L)'
;MRLNIKHAFVFSLSILTLILFFINFGYYDVKYDNTLIRIKPIIVDFDCLENQNKGKDCTYPIAVAIPDGYPQMSNEFIEIKFTLDISENSRDFWLFKNVDNFTDLIATRRFNRSKSNIENVEMPSDWKAFKRDWKKGKYLECTPLLERPKNTSRKIPIKFLDRLVEFSNLLDKHNATAFLMGGTLLGWARECSLIPHTTDTDLGMFSEEHSEFIFLIFTKFLIAYML
;
A
#
# COMPACT_ATOMS: atom_id res chain seq x y z
N MET A 1 -67.48 9.72 36.81
CA MET A 1 -67.39 8.75 35.70
C MET A 1 -65.95 8.72 35.22
N ARG A 2 -65.17 7.71 35.64
CA ARG A 2 -63.79 7.50 35.19
C ARG A 2 -63.83 6.71 33.89
N LEU A 3 -63.21 7.23 32.83
CA LEU A 3 -62.69 6.42 31.73
C LEU A 3 -61.41 7.08 31.21
N ASN A 4 -60.40 6.24 31.15
CA ASN A 4 -58.98 6.50 31.07
C ASN A 4 -58.53 5.71 29.83
N ILE A 5 -58.08 6.37 28.77
CA ILE A 5 -57.41 5.69 27.67
C ILE A 5 -56.19 6.51 27.27
N LYS A 6 -55.07 6.04 27.82
CA LYS A 6 -53.72 6.31 27.34
C LYS A 6 -53.64 5.85 25.88
N HIS A 7 -53.38 6.76 24.95
CA HIS A 7 -52.77 6.40 23.67
C HIS A 7 -51.29 6.70 23.80
N ALA A 8 -50.60 5.74 24.42
CA ALA A 8 -49.17 5.62 24.29
C ALA A 8 -48.89 5.23 22.83
N PHE A 9 -48.13 6.09 22.15
CA PHE A 9 -47.50 5.80 20.87
C PHE A 9 -46.74 4.47 20.99
N VAL A 10 -47.30 3.41 20.42
CA VAL A 10 -46.59 2.15 20.19
C VAL A 10 -45.70 2.38 18.98
N PHE A 11 -44.53 2.99 19.20
CA PHE A 11 -43.41 2.81 18.28
C PHE A 11 -43.07 1.33 18.31
N SER A 12 -43.26 0.64 17.19
CA SER A 12 -43.02 -0.79 17.12
C SER A 12 -41.55 -1.05 17.46
N LEU A 13 -41.32 -1.99 18.38
CA LEU A 13 -39.98 -2.49 18.71
C LEU A 13 -39.20 -2.91 17.45
N SER A 14 -39.90 -3.26 16.37
CA SER A 14 -39.32 -3.64 15.07
C SER A 14 -38.60 -2.49 14.34
N ILE A 15 -39.03 -1.23 14.50
CA ILE A 15 -38.34 -0.08 13.89
C ILE A 15 -37.09 0.26 14.72
N LEU A 16 -37.15 0.13 16.05
CA LEU A 16 -35.99 0.36 16.90
C LEU A 16 -34.92 -0.74 16.73
N THR A 17 -35.30 -2.00 16.51
CA THR A 17 -34.35 -3.07 16.17
C THR A 17 -33.80 -2.92 14.76
N LEU A 18 -34.55 -2.40 13.79
CA LEU A 18 -34.03 -2.07 12.47
C LEU A 18 -33.03 -0.90 12.56
N ILE A 19 -33.37 0.16 13.31
CA ILE A 19 -32.47 1.31 13.55
C ILE A 19 -31.22 0.89 14.32
N LEU A 20 -31.33 -0.03 15.29
CA LEU A 20 -30.16 -0.62 15.97
C LEU A 20 -29.33 -1.53 15.05
N PHE A 21 -29.94 -2.18 14.05
CA PHE A 21 -29.21 -2.88 12.98
C PHE A 21 -28.45 -1.90 12.08
N PHE A 22 -29.00 -0.70 11.83
CA PHE A 22 -28.34 0.36 11.06
C PHE A 22 -27.27 1.14 11.84
N ILE A 23 -27.11 0.93 13.16
CA ILE A 23 -26.14 1.67 14.00
C ILE A 23 -24.80 0.94 14.18
N ASN A 24 -24.65 -0.31 13.73
CA ASN A 24 -23.36 -1.03 13.77
C ASN A 24 -22.59 -1.00 12.45
N PHE A 25 -22.72 0.08 11.67
CA PHE A 25 -21.94 0.30 10.45
C PHE A 25 -20.48 0.73 10.69
N GLY A 26 -20.07 0.82 11.94
CA GLY A 26 -18.85 1.55 12.28
C GLY A 26 -17.64 0.73 12.67
N TYR A 27 -17.69 -0.56 13.00
CA TYR A 27 -16.51 -1.15 13.63
C TYR A 27 -16.11 -2.50 13.06
N TYR A 28 -14.90 -2.53 12.51
CA TYR A 28 -14.12 -3.76 12.46
C TYR A 28 -13.52 -4.00 13.86
N ASP A 29 -14.41 -4.27 14.81
CA ASP A 29 -14.05 -4.64 16.17
C ASP A 29 -13.73 -6.13 16.18
N VAL A 30 -12.49 -6.45 16.51
CA VAL A 30 -12.09 -7.83 16.70
C VAL A 30 -11.94 -8.11 18.18
N LYS A 31 -12.66 -9.12 18.66
CA LYS A 31 -12.50 -9.62 20.01
C LYS A 31 -11.27 -10.53 20.06
N TYR A 32 -10.20 -10.05 20.68
CA TYR A 32 -8.98 -10.82 20.93
C TYR A 32 -8.72 -10.86 22.44
N ASP A 33 -8.68 -12.06 23.02
CA ASP A 33 -8.44 -12.28 24.45
C ASP A 33 -9.28 -11.38 25.39
N ASN A 34 -10.61 -11.37 25.16
CA ASN A 34 -11.60 -10.53 25.85
C ASN A 34 -11.41 -9.00 25.74
N THR A 35 -10.46 -8.53 24.92
CA THR A 35 -10.26 -7.12 24.60
C THR A 35 -10.85 -6.80 23.23
N LEU A 36 -11.55 -5.67 23.12
CA LEU A 36 -12.09 -5.16 21.86
C LEU A 36 -11.02 -4.30 21.19
N ILE A 37 -10.51 -4.75 20.04
CA ILE A 37 -9.52 -3.98 19.28
C ILE A 37 -10.19 -3.38 18.06
N ARG A 38 -10.12 -2.04 17.97
CA ARG A 38 -10.65 -1.30 16.83
C ARG A 38 -9.59 -1.21 15.74
N ILE A 39 -9.83 -1.89 14.64
CA ILE A 39 -8.99 -1.84 13.46
C ILE A 39 -9.61 -0.86 12.47
N LYS A 40 -8.77 -0.10 11.78
CA LYS A 40 -9.17 0.72 10.64
C LYS A 40 -8.63 0.07 9.37
N PRO A 41 -9.46 -0.68 8.62
CA PRO A 41 -9.07 -1.24 7.35
C PRO A 41 -8.72 -0.14 6.35
N ILE A 42 -7.86 -0.46 5.38
CA ILE A 42 -7.52 0.43 4.27
C ILE A 42 -8.17 -0.11 3.00
N ILE A 43 -8.86 0.74 2.25
CA ILE A 43 -9.45 0.36 0.96
C ILE A 43 -8.35 0.02 -0.03
N VAL A 44 -8.45 -1.18 -0.63
CA VAL A 44 -7.63 -1.63 -1.76
C VAL A 44 -8.46 -1.87 -3.03
N ASP A 45 -9.77 -1.69 -2.93
CA ASP A 45 -10.70 -1.66 -4.06
C ASP A 45 -10.56 -0.34 -4.86
N PHE A 46 -9.95 -0.44 -6.04
CA PHE A 46 -9.70 0.73 -6.89
C PHE A 46 -10.95 1.34 -7.50
N ASP A 47 -12.03 0.58 -7.67
CA ASP A 47 -13.29 1.09 -8.19
C ASP A 47 -14.00 1.88 -7.08
N CYS A 48 -13.97 1.39 -5.84
CA CYS A 48 -14.42 2.13 -4.67
C CYS A 48 -13.63 3.45 -4.48
N LEU A 49 -12.30 3.40 -4.53
CA LEU A 49 -11.45 4.61 -4.42
C LEU A 49 -11.81 5.66 -5.49
N GLU A 50 -12.02 5.22 -6.73
CA GLU A 50 -12.40 6.11 -7.83
C GLU A 50 -13.81 6.67 -7.68
N ASN A 51 -14.77 5.86 -7.22
CA ASN A 51 -16.14 6.27 -6.94
C ASN A 51 -16.20 7.34 -5.83
N GLN A 52 -15.48 7.14 -4.72
CA GLN A 52 -15.43 8.13 -3.64
C GLN A 52 -14.87 9.47 -4.12
N ASN A 53 -13.83 9.45 -4.95
CA ASN A 53 -13.27 10.66 -5.57
C ASN A 53 -14.28 11.37 -6.50
N LYS A 54 -15.25 10.65 -7.05
CA LYS A 54 -16.35 11.17 -7.88
C LYS A 54 -17.61 11.52 -7.07
N GLY A 55 -17.57 11.42 -5.75
CA GLY A 55 -18.74 11.61 -4.88
C GLY A 55 -19.82 10.53 -5.05
N LYS A 56 -19.43 9.33 -5.48
CA LYS A 56 -20.31 8.17 -5.67
C LYS A 56 -20.07 7.14 -4.57
N ASP A 57 -21.08 6.32 -4.33
CA ASP A 57 -21.00 5.20 -3.40
C ASP A 57 -20.17 4.03 -3.97
N CYS A 58 -19.59 3.24 -3.07
CA CYS A 58 -18.90 2.01 -3.44
C CYS A 58 -19.89 0.86 -3.66
N THR A 59 -19.49 -0.11 -4.47
CA THR A 59 -20.21 -1.38 -4.59
C THR A 59 -19.69 -2.33 -3.51
N TYR A 60 -20.60 -2.96 -2.78
CA TYR A 60 -20.26 -3.87 -1.68
C TYR A 60 -20.31 -5.34 -2.13
N PRO A 61 -19.50 -6.22 -1.49
CA PRO A 61 -18.52 -5.92 -0.45
C PRO A 61 -17.28 -5.20 -1.02
N ILE A 62 -16.70 -4.28 -0.25
CA ILE A 62 -15.47 -3.57 -0.66
C ILE A 62 -14.23 -4.37 -0.25
N ALA A 63 -13.25 -4.45 -1.14
CA ALA A 63 -11.97 -5.06 -0.82
C ALA A 63 -11.09 -4.15 0.06
N VAL A 64 -10.61 -4.68 1.18
CA VAL A 64 -9.75 -3.96 2.13
C VAL A 64 -8.49 -4.74 2.50
N ALA A 65 -7.52 -4.01 3.03
CA ALA A 65 -6.39 -4.52 3.77
C ALA A 65 -6.50 -4.19 5.26
N ILE A 66 -6.16 -5.14 6.13
CA ILE A 66 -6.07 -4.93 7.58
C ILE A 66 -4.62 -5.13 8.05
N PRO A 67 -4.18 -4.57 9.19
CA PRO A 67 -2.86 -4.87 9.72
C PRO A 67 -2.66 -6.37 9.95
N ASP A 68 -1.44 -6.86 9.75
CA ASP A 68 -1.09 -8.25 9.98
C ASP A 68 -1.21 -8.63 11.47
N GLY A 69 -1.48 -9.90 11.76
CA GLY A 69 -1.69 -10.41 13.12
C GLY A 69 -3.10 -10.21 13.69
N TYR A 70 -4.04 -9.67 12.91
CA TYR A 70 -5.45 -9.55 13.29
C TYR A 70 -6.33 -10.60 12.59
N PRO A 71 -7.43 -11.05 13.23
CA PRO A 71 -8.36 -11.99 12.62
C PRO A 71 -8.97 -11.48 11.32
N GLN A 72 -9.01 -12.37 10.33
CA GLN A 72 -9.46 -12.11 8.97
C GLN A 72 -10.92 -12.58 8.80
N MET A 73 -11.87 -11.74 9.21
CA MET A 73 -13.31 -12.04 9.14
C MET A 73 -14.04 -11.08 8.17
N SER A 74 -14.29 -11.52 6.95
CA SER A 74 -15.11 -10.75 6.00
C SER A 74 -16.59 -10.75 6.40
N ASN A 75 -17.36 -9.78 5.90
CA ASN A 75 -18.81 -9.69 6.04
C ASN A 75 -19.45 -9.18 4.74
N GLU A 76 -20.76 -8.91 4.75
CA GLU A 76 -21.51 -8.44 3.59
C GLU A 76 -21.07 -7.06 3.04
N PHE A 77 -20.35 -6.27 3.82
CA PHE A 77 -19.85 -4.94 3.43
C PHE A 77 -18.35 -4.91 3.17
N ILE A 78 -17.57 -5.73 3.86
CA ILE A 78 -16.11 -5.70 3.82
C ILE A 78 -15.58 -7.09 3.49
N GLU A 79 -14.81 -7.17 2.41
CA GLU A 79 -14.01 -8.33 2.07
C GLU A 79 -12.54 -8.05 2.38
N ILE A 80 -11.95 -8.78 3.31
CA ILE A 80 -10.51 -8.69 3.56
C ILE A 80 -9.80 -9.49 2.48
N LYS A 81 -9.03 -8.81 1.64
CA LYS A 81 -8.21 -9.44 0.59
C LYS A 81 -6.73 -9.46 0.92
N PHE A 82 -6.28 -8.55 1.78
CA PHE A 82 -4.86 -8.44 2.11
C PHE A 82 -4.65 -8.23 3.61
N THR A 83 -3.53 -8.74 4.14
CA THR A 83 -2.94 -8.22 5.36
C THR A 83 -1.84 -7.22 5.03
N LEU A 84 -1.65 -6.24 5.91
CA LEU A 84 -0.69 -5.16 5.78
C LEU A 84 0.37 -5.31 6.87
N ASP A 85 1.58 -5.63 6.47
CA ASP A 85 2.71 -5.72 7.38
C ASP A 85 3.29 -4.32 7.66
N ILE A 86 2.84 -3.76 8.79
CA ILE A 86 3.31 -2.49 9.35
C ILE A 86 4.46 -2.67 10.36
N SER A 87 4.89 -3.90 10.64
CA SER A 87 5.75 -4.20 11.78
C SER A 87 7.23 -3.87 11.56
N GLU A 88 7.70 -3.86 10.30
CA GLU A 88 9.08 -3.55 9.96
C GLU A 88 9.29 -2.04 9.73
N ASN A 89 9.66 -1.34 10.79
CA ASN A 89 9.99 0.09 10.75
C ASN A 89 11.17 0.43 9.82
N SER A 90 12.01 -0.55 9.46
CA SER A 90 13.20 -0.39 8.61
C SER A 90 12.91 -0.28 7.11
N ARG A 91 11.75 -0.74 6.63
CA ARG A 91 11.42 -0.73 5.19
C ARG A 91 10.80 0.59 4.78
N ASP A 92 11.24 1.20 3.68
CA ASP A 92 10.67 2.42 3.12
C ASP A 92 9.36 2.19 2.32
N PHE A 93 8.83 0.97 2.34
CA PHE A 93 7.60 0.54 1.70
C PHE A 93 6.63 -0.14 2.67
N TRP A 94 5.38 -0.30 2.23
CA TRP A 94 4.33 -1.11 2.85
C TRP A 94 4.18 -2.42 2.09
N LEU A 95 4.09 -3.53 2.82
CA LEU A 95 3.95 -4.86 2.24
C LEU A 95 2.56 -5.42 2.49
N PHE A 96 1.82 -5.64 1.41
CA PHE A 96 0.51 -6.27 1.40
C PHE A 96 0.66 -7.75 1.04
N LYS A 97 0.06 -8.63 1.85
CA LYS A 97 0.07 -10.08 1.65
C LYS A 97 -1.35 -10.54 1.33
N ASN A 98 -1.54 -11.17 0.19
CA ASN A 98 -2.85 -11.69 -0.19
C ASN A 98 -3.27 -12.81 0.78
N VAL A 99 -4.50 -12.75 1.29
CA VAL A 99 -5.02 -13.73 2.27
C VAL A 99 -5.28 -15.10 1.65
N ASP A 100 -5.63 -15.14 0.36
CA ASP A 100 -5.92 -16.37 -0.37
C ASP A 100 -4.62 -17.02 -0.91
N ASN A 101 -3.57 -16.22 -1.12
CA ASN A 101 -2.27 -16.69 -1.61
C ASN A 101 -1.11 -15.87 -1.01
N PHE A 102 -0.49 -16.36 0.07
CA PHE A 102 0.60 -15.65 0.75
C PHE A 102 1.88 -15.44 -0.08
N THR A 103 2.00 -16.04 -1.27
CA THR A 103 3.09 -15.75 -2.21
C THR A 103 2.81 -14.55 -3.12
N ASP A 104 1.55 -14.12 -3.18
CA ASP A 104 1.14 -12.89 -3.88
C ASP A 104 1.32 -11.70 -2.93
N LEU A 105 2.49 -11.07 -3.09
CA LEU A 105 2.96 -9.97 -2.28
C LEU A 105 3.00 -8.70 -3.11
N ILE A 106 2.51 -7.60 -2.54
CA ILE A 106 2.51 -6.28 -3.18
C ILE A 106 3.24 -5.30 -2.25
N ALA A 107 4.30 -4.70 -2.75
CA ALA A 107 5.00 -3.61 -2.10
C ALA A 107 4.57 -2.28 -2.73
N THR A 108 4.02 -1.39 -1.92
CA THR A 108 3.77 0.01 -2.31
C THR A 108 4.68 0.91 -1.51
N ARG A 109 5.01 2.11 -1.99
CA ARG A 109 5.70 3.06 -1.13
C ARG A 109 4.80 3.43 0.04
N ARG A 110 5.42 3.92 1.12
CA ARG A 110 4.66 4.45 2.25
C ARG A 110 3.80 5.63 1.79
N PHE A 111 2.55 5.64 2.20
CA PHE A 111 1.62 6.72 1.90
C PHE A 111 0.89 7.18 3.16
N ASN A 112 0.40 8.42 3.12
CA ASN A 112 -0.46 8.93 4.18
C ASN A 112 -1.86 8.36 4.01
N ARG A 113 -2.53 8.10 5.13
CA ARG A 113 -3.94 7.67 5.14
C ARG A 113 -4.84 8.88 5.29
N SER A 114 -6.03 8.79 4.71
CA SER A 114 -7.11 9.77 4.84
C SER A 114 -8.42 9.08 5.19
N LYS A 115 -9.40 9.88 5.65
CA LYS A 115 -10.74 9.37 5.94
C LYS A 115 -11.44 8.99 4.65
N SER A 116 -12.12 7.84 4.63
CA SER A 116 -13.05 7.50 3.57
C SER A 116 -14.47 8.02 3.86
N ASN A 117 -15.35 7.95 2.86
CA ASN A 117 -16.79 8.20 3.08
C ASN A 117 -17.49 7.03 3.80
N ILE A 118 -16.80 5.91 3.98
CA ILE A 118 -17.27 4.75 4.75
C ILE A 118 -16.74 4.91 6.18
N GLU A 119 -17.65 4.77 7.15
CA GLU A 119 -17.29 4.96 8.54
C GLU A 119 -16.21 3.96 8.98
N ASN A 120 -15.17 4.47 9.66
CA ASN A 120 -14.07 3.68 10.22
C ASN A 120 -13.27 2.81 9.23
N VAL A 121 -13.39 3.11 7.93
CA VAL A 121 -12.48 2.62 6.89
C VAL A 121 -11.63 3.79 6.40
N GLU A 122 -10.33 3.56 6.26
CA GLU A 122 -9.35 4.54 5.76
C GLU A 122 -9.05 4.31 4.28
N MET A 123 -8.55 5.34 3.61
CA MET A 123 -8.08 5.23 2.23
C MET A 123 -6.69 5.87 2.06
N PRO A 124 -5.93 5.52 1.01
CA PRO A 124 -4.73 6.27 0.64
C PRO A 124 -5.07 7.74 0.33
N SER A 125 -4.33 8.70 0.90
CA SER A 125 -4.54 10.13 0.64
C SER A 125 -4.32 10.51 -0.83
N ASP A 126 -3.39 9.83 -1.52
CA ASP A 126 -3.22 9.91 -2.97
C ASP A 126 -3.47 8.53 -3.57
N TRP A 127 -4.75 8.27 -3.87
CA TRP A 127 -5.16 6.98 -4.43
C TRP A 127 -4.59 6.72 -5.83
N LYS A 128 -4.23 7.77 -6.60
CA LYS A 128 -3.66 7.61 -7.94
C LYS A 128 -2.21 7.14 -7.86
N ALA A 129 -1.41 7.76 -6.98
CA ALA A 129 -0.06 7.30 -6.70
C ALA A 129 -0.08 5.87 -6.14
N PHE A 130 -0.97 5.59 -5.19
CA PHE A 130 -1.17 4.23 -4.66
C PHE A 130 -1.55 3.22 -5.76
N LYS A 131 -2.48 3.55 -6.67
CA LYS A 131 -2.88 2.68 -7.78
C LYS A 131 -1.72 2.43 -8.75
N ARG A 132 -0.86 3.42 -8.99
CA ARG A 132 0.35 3.25 -9.80
C ARG A 132 1.32 2.28 -9.13
N ASP A 133 1.61 2.51 -7.85
CA ASP A 133 2.49 1.65 -7.06
C ASP A 133 1.95 0.23 -7.03
N TRP A 134 0.66 0.04 -6.74
CA TRP A 134 0.03 -1.27 -6.67
C TRP A 134 0.16 -2.05 -7.99
N LYS A 135 -0.11 -1.40 -9.13
CA LYS A 135 0.00 -2.04 -10.46
C LYS A 135 1.42 -2.49 -10.79
N LYS A 136 2.43 -1.76 -10.33
CA LYS A 136 3.85 -2.05 -10.59
C LYS A 136 4.55 -2.73 -9.41
N GLY A 137 3.84 -2.94 -8.31
CA GLY A 137 4.39 -3.22 -7.00
C GLY A 137 4.47 -4.69 -6.65
N LYS A 138 4.42 -5.59 -7.62
CA LYS A 138 4.64 -7.02 -7.34
C LYS A 138 5.97 -7.17 -6.60
N TYR A 139 5.90 -7.63 -5.36
CA TYR A 139 7.08 -7.80 -4.54
C TYR A 139 7.77 -9.10 -4.92
N LEU A 140 9.08 -9.00 -5.16
CA LEU A 140 9.95 -10.13 -5.38
C LEU A 140 11.00 -10.10 -4.28
N GLU A 141 10.93 -11.09 -3.38
CA GLU A 141 11.99 -11.27 -2.41
C GLU A 141 13.28 -11.63 -3.14
N CYS A 142 14.36 -10.94 -2.77
CA CYS A 142 15.66 -11.30 -3.31
C CYS A 142 16.20 -12.52 -2.56
N THR A 143 16.35 -13.63 -3.28
CA THR A 143 17.02 -14.82 -2.77
C THR A 143 18.44 -14.85 -3.33
N PRO A 144 19.48 -14.64 -2.51
CA PRO A 144 20.85 -14.59 -3.02
C PRO A 144 21.23 -15.97 -3.55
N LEU A 145 21.46 -16.06 -4.86
CA LEU A 145 22.02 -17.25 -5.49
C LEU A 145 23.52 -17.40 -5.20
N LEU A 146 24.17 -16.27 -4.90
CA LEU A 146 25.57 -16.21 -4.49
C LEU A 146 25.72 -15.36 -3.23
N GLU A 147 26.09 -15.98 -2.13
CA GLU A 147 26.56 -15.26 -0.94
C GLU A 147 28.01 -14.80 -1.14
N ARG A 148 28.29 -13.55 -0.79
CA ARG A 148 29.65 -13.00 -0.86
C ARG A 148 30.20 -12.66 0.53
N PRO A 149 31.51 -12.81 0.74
CA PRO A 149 32.17 -12.31 1.94
C PRO A 149 31.88 -10.81 2.13
N LYS A 150 31.55 -10.41 3.38
CA LYS A 150 31.28 -9.02 3.74
C LYS A 150 32.44 -8.07 3.38
N ASN A 151 33.66 -8.59 3.32
CA ASN A 151 34.88 -7.83 3.04
C ASN A 151 35.24 -7.77 1.53
N THR A 152 34.32 -8.14 0.64
CA THR A 152 34.56 -8.04 -0.80
C THR A 152 34.82 -6.58 -1.19
N SER A 153 35.98 -6.29 -1.79
CA SER A 153 36.29 -4.96 -2.31
C SER A 153 35.30 -4.57 -3.41
N ARG A 154 34.74 -3.35 -3.30
CA ARG A 154 33.74 -2.82 -4.22
C ARG A 154 34.27 -1.57 -4.91
N LYS A 155 34.08 -1.50 -6.22
CA LYS A 155 34.34 -0.31 -7.04
C LYS A 155 33.32 0.78 -6.76
N ILE A 156 32.03 0.41 -6.66
CA ILE A 156 30.96 1.31 -6.21
C ILE A 156 30.65 1.02 -4.72
N PRO A 157 30.78 2.01 -3.81
CA PRO A 157 30.39 1.85 -2.41
C PRO A 157 28.90 1.52 -2.26
N ILE A 158 28.53 0.64 -1.32
CA ILE A 158 27.11 0.27 -1.07
C ILE A 158 26.23 1.48 -0.77
N LYS A 159 26.75 2.50 -0.08
CA LYS A 159 26.03 3.76 0.17
C LYS A 159 25.58 4.50 -1.10
N PHE A 160 26.10 4.14 -2.27
CA PHE A 160 25.61 4.66 -3.55
C PHE A 160 24.18 4.20 -3.85
N LEU A 161 23.72 3.08 -3.29
CA LEU A 161 22.34 2.63 -3.41
C LEU A 161 21.34 3.69 -2.91
N ASP A 162 21.69 4.43 -1.85
CA ASP A 162 20.85 5.53 -1.35
C ASP A 162 20.60 6.59 -2.43
N ARG A 163 21.58 6.83 -3.32
CA ARG A 163 21.47 7.76 -4.45
C ARG A 163 20.59 7.20 -5.56
N LEU A 164 20.65 5.89 -5.83
CA LEU A 164 19.74 5.25 -6.77
C LEU A 164 18.29 5.31 -6.28
N VAL A 165 18.07 5.12 -4.99
CA VAL A 165 16.75 5.26 -4.35
C VAL A 165 16.25 6.70 -4.43
N GLU A 166 17.10 7.68 -4.12
CA GLU A 166 16.78 9.11 -4.28
C GLU A 166 16.38 9.45 -5.72
N PHE A 167 17.14 8.94 -6.69
CA PHE A 167 16.87 9.15 -8.11
C PHE A 167 15.55 8.50 -8.56
N SER A 168 15.30 7.25 -8.14
CA SER A 168 14.04 6.55 -8.42
C SER A 168 12.83 7.30 -7.84
N ASN A 169 12.94 7.78 -6.59
CA ASN A 169 11.92 8.59 -5.95
C ASN A 169 11.68 9.93 -6.67
N LEU A 170 12.72 10.53 -7.23
CA LEU A 170 12.61 11.75 -8.02
C LEU A 170 11.88 11.51 -9.34
N LEU A 171 12.21 10.44 -10.07
CA LEU A 171 11.49 10.08 -11.29
C LEU A 171 10.01 9.84 -11.02
N ASP A 172 9.66 9.15 -9.94
CA ASP A 172 8.27 8.88 -9.65
C ASP A 172 7.46 10.15 -9.32
N LYS A 173 8.05 11.14 -8.65
CA LYS A 173 7.40 12.45 -8.45
C LYS A 173 6.95 13.10 -9.77
N HIS A 174 7.54 12.70 -10.87
CA HIS A 174 7.22 13.14 -12.23
C HIS A 174 6.51 12.06 -13.06
N ASN A 175 5.86 11.10 -12.41
CA ASN A 175 5.12 9.99 -13.00
C ASN A 175 5.95 9.09 -13.93
N ALA A 176 7.26 9.03 -13.71
CA ALA A 176 8.16 8.13 -14.40
C ALA A 176 8.60 6.99 -13.48
N THR A 177 8.69 5.78 -14.01
CA THR A 177 9.12 4.62 -13.22
C THR A 177 10.50 4.15 -13.66
N ALA A 178 11.45 4.23 -12.73
CA ALA A 178 12.75 3.61 -12.89
C ALA A 178 12.63 2.09 -12.74
N PHE A 179 13.32 1.35 -13.58
CA PHE A 179 13.52 -0.09 -13.39
C PHE A 179 15.00 -0.45 -13.56
N LEU A 180 15.46 -1.48 -12.83
CA LEU A 180 16.84 -1.92 -12.92
C LEU A 180 17.12 -2.51 -14.32
N MET A 181 18.29 -2.22 -14.89
CA MET A 181 18.73 -2.79 -16.16
C MET A 181 20.14 -3.38 -16.05
N GLY A 182 20.56 -4.10 -17.10
CA GLY A 182 21.95 -4.49 -17.31
C GLY A 182 22.61 -5.20 -16.13
N GLY A 183 23.83 -4.77 -15.80
CA GLY A 183 24.61 -5.33 -14.70
C GLY A 183 24.00 -5.05 -13.32
N THR A 184 23.18 -4.00 -13.21
CA THR A 184 22.50 -3.63 -11.97
C THR A 184 21.37 -4.59 -11.64
N LEU A 185 20.53 -4.93 -12.63
CA LEU A 185 19.49 -5.95 -12.48
C LEU A 185 20.10 -7.32 -12.18
N LEU A 186 21.16 -7.70 -12.90
CA LEU A 186 21.85 -8.96 -12.68
C LEU A 186 22.44 -9.05 -11.26
N GLY A 187 23.03 -7.95 -10.77
CA GLY A 187 23.53 -7.86 -9.40
C GLY A 187 22.41 -8.09 -8.38
N TRP A 188 21.29 -7.39 -8.52
CA TRP A 188 20.13 -7.57 -7.64
C TRP A 188 19.66 -9.02 -7.66
N ALA A 189 19.43 -9.61 -8.83
CA ALA A 189 18.88 -10.96 -8.97
C ALA A 189 19.81 -12.06 -8.42
N ARG A 190 21.13 -11.87 -8.49
CA ARG A 190 22.12 -12.90 -8.13
C ARG A 190 22.66 -12.74 -6.71
N GLU A 191 22.81 -11.50 -6.26
CA GLU A 191 23.62 -11.15 -5.08
C GLU A 191 22.88 -10.22 -4.12
N CYS A 192 21.61 -9.88 -4.40
CA CYS A 192 20.83 -8.90 -3.65
C CYS A 192 21.57 -7.57 -3.44
N SER A 193 22.40 -7.18 -4.41
CA SER A 193 23.35 -6.07 -4.30
C SER A 193 23.90 -5.66 -5.66
N LEU A 194 24.74 -4.62 -5.73
CA LEU A 194 25.53 -4.32 -6.92
C LEU A 194 26.68 -5.32 -7.08
N ILE A 195 27.03 -5.65 -8.32
CA ILE A 195 28.20 -6.47 -8.64
C ILE A 195 29.47 -5.73 -8.18
N PRO A 196 30.30 -6.30 -7.28
CA PRO A 196 31.40 -5.56 -6.65
C PRO A 196 32.43 -4.93 -7.59
N HIS A 197 32.69 -5.53 -8.75
CA HIS A 197 33.67 -5.03 -9.72
C HIS A 197 33.06 -4.16 -10.82
N THR A 198 31.75 -3.87 -10.78
CA THR A 198 31.11 -2.95 -11.72
C THR A 198 31.54 -1.51 -11.44
N THR A 199 31.65 -0.69 -12.47
CA THR A 199 32.05 0.72 -12.36
C THR A 199 30.90 1.69 -12.63
N ASP A 200 29.74 1.17 -13.01
CA ASP A 200 28.52 1.88 -13.37
C ASP A 200 27.27 1.19 -12.81
N THR A 201 26.13 1.87 -12.98
CA THR A 201 24.79 1.38 -12.65
C THR A 201 23.82 1.77 -13.75
N ASP A 202 22.89 0.87 -14.07
CA ASP A 202 21.96 1.02 -15.17
C ASP A 202 20.52 1.06 -14.64
N LEU A 203 19.82 2.14 -14.96
CA LEU A 203 18.38 2.28 -14.76
C LEU A 203 17.71 2.53 -16.12
N GLY A 204 16.56 1.91 -16.32
CA GLY A 204 15.68 2.12 -17.45
C GLY A 204 14.43 2.89 -17.06
N MET A 205 13.77 3.46 -18.05
CA MET A 205 12.47 4.13 -17.96
C MET A 205 11.76 3.93 -19.30
N PHE A 206 10.43 3.88 -19.30
CA PHE A 206 9.67 3.82 -20.54
C PHE A 206 9.80 5.15 -21.30
N SER A 207 9.94 5.08 -22.62
CA SER A 207 10.12 6.27 -23.47
C SER A 207 8.91 7.22 -23.42
N GLU A 208 7.73 6.65 -23.20
CA GLU A 208 6.45 7.31 -23.06
C GLU A 208 6.33 8.09 -21.74
N GLU A 209 7.13 7.72 -20.74
CA GLU A 209 7.24 8.41 -19.46
C GLU A 209 8.32 9.52 -19.51
N HIS A 210 9.08 9.65 -20.60
CA HIS A 210 10.11 10.68 -20.76
C HIS A 210 9.51 12.07 -21.02
N SER A 211 10.17 13.09 -20.49
CA SER A 211 9.90 14.50 -20.80
C SER A 211 11.20 15.32 -20.76
N GLU A 212 11.20 16.50 -21.40
CA GLU A 212 12.34 17.43 -21.30
C GLU A 212 12.68 17.78 -19.85
N PHE A 213 11.68 17.87 -18.98
CA PHE A 213 11.88 18.13 -17.57
C PHE A 213 12.61 16.99 -16.86
N ILE A 214 12.27 15.74 -17.17
CA ILE A 214 12.98 14.56 -16.66
C ILE A 214 14.42 14.56 -17.16
N PHE A 215 14.67 14.92 -18.42
CA PHE A 215 16.03 15.04 -18.95
C PHE A 215 16.88 16.08 -18.17
N LEU A 216 16.28 17.22 -17.79
CA LEU A 216 16.94 18.21 -16.95
C LEU A 216 17.25 17.67 -15.54
N ILE A 217 16.34 16.89 -14.97
CA ILE A 217 16.57 16.17 -13.70
C ILE A 217 17.77 15.24 -13.83
N PHE A 218 17.79 14.39 -14.85
CA PHE A 218 18.90 13.46 -15.11
C PHE A 218 20.23 14.22 -15.20
N THR A 219 20.27 15.29 -15.98
CA THR A 219 21.48 16.10 -16.17
C THR A 219 21.97 16.71 -14.85
N LYS A 220 21.07 17.26 -14.02
CA LYS A 220 21.44 17.81 -12.71
C LYS A 220 21.93 16.74 -11.74
N PHE A 221 21.29 15.58 -11.74
CA PHE A 221 21.69 14.46 -10.89
C PHE A 221 23.09 13.94 -11.28
N LEU A 222 23.34 13.79 -12.59
CA LEU A 222 24.65 13.40 -13.12
C LEU A 222 25.75 14.39 -12.71
N ILE A 223 25.52 15.69 -12.87
CA ILE A 223 26.49 16.73 -12.50
C ILE A 223 26.75 16.75 -10.99
N ALA A 224 25.73 16.53 -10.17
CA ALA A 224 25.87 16.62 -8.72
C ALA A 224 26.55 15.40 -8.08
N TYR A 225 26.52 14.24 -8.73
CA TYR A 225 26.86 12.97 -8.07
C TYR A 225 27.76 12.02 -8.87
N MET A 226 27.96 12.24 -10.17
CA MET A 226 28.75 11.35 -11.03
C MET A 226 29.92 12.05 -11.75
N LEU A 227 30.00 13.39 -11.68
CA LEU A 227 31.15 14.20 -12.11
C LEU A 227 31.84 14.81 -10.88
#